data_AF-A0A182SY25-F1
#
_entry.id   AF-A0A182SY25-F1
#
_cell.length_a   1.000
_cell.length_b   1.000
_cell.length_c   1.000
_cell.angle_alpha   90.00
_cell.angle_beta   90.00
_cell.angle_gamma   90.00
#
_symmetry.space_group_name_H-M   'P 1'
#
loop_
_entity.id
_entity.type
_entity.pdbx_description
1 polymer ?
#
loop_
_entity_poly.entity_id
_entity_poly.type
_entity_poly.pdbx_seq_one_letter_code
_entity_poly.pdbx_strand_id
1 'polypeptide(L)'
;MLAETLNAKKTLPIDLLPIIFRNLAEYLQCVPIDCIAGSVWLPVIQALDSLLRRVILILGNVSGSEHLLDIMVALLKVPQLSKSILEPFSKIISFAIQNLHLTQRVLVEICSLSGRAFAKERDKLYLGRQIVFDLVQALKFKINVPDNNLLLLVGFLLQDAGGILPPGIIGDISCGESFVHSNCNISECMRQPYLNDILEFLADFHTLSKIKNLKAPSTTPGLCEDTIGGVLKGAIAQYLALEMSRGNSKDSRTVSKYLPWLNNAPSSLQQGPKEFTECVGHMRLLSWLLMGSLTHTALIVRRIGVGTTALHQNHLRSSALIIQPVPQEASCHIADHVQLWTVYLEQVANLAAISSEAYNTTLSVLFEFWAKVTPCILQLVSHSKLSESVNLHFLGLLESLKETRSTILAKLLPLWTPVLSSNTQLSGTLHVRLQNCRDAVPNIEEQDFHASEALLKWLQRLQFKMGQIELQSSTATQFYSI
;
A
#
# COMPACT_ATOMS: atom_id res chain seq x y z
N MET A 1 -3.31 22.42 -40.30
CA MET A 1 -2.06 22.49 -41.10
C MET A 1 -0.95 21.58 -40.56
N LEU A 2 -0.34 21.80 -39.38
CA LEU A 2 0.82 20.98 -38.92
C LEU A 2 0.55 19.46 -38.89
N ALA A 3 -0.48 19.02 -38.14
CA ALA A 3 -0.79 17.60 -38.01
C ALA A 3 -1.18 16.95 -39.34
N GLU A 4 -1.90 17.68 -40.21
CA GLU A 4 -2.24 17.24 -41.57
C GLU A 4 -0.99 17.05 -42.44
N THR A 5 -0.04 17.99 -42.39
CA THR A 5 1.24 17.88 -43.11
C THR A 5 2.04 16.67 -42.64
N LEU A 6 2.09 16.40 -41.33
CA LEU A 6 2.75 15.21 -40.80
C LEU A 6 2.02 13.93 -41.22
N ASN A 7 0.69 13.94 -41.18
CA ASN A 7 -0.14 12.81 -41.61
C ASN A 7 0.02 12.49 -43.09
N ALA A 8 0.26 13.48 -43.96
CA ALA A 8 0.49 13.28 -45.38
C ALA A 8 1.85 12.62 -45.72
N LYS A 9 2.85 12.69 -44.81
CA LYS A 9 4.16 12.06 -45.03
C LYS A 9 4.06 10.55 -44.92
N LYS A 10 4.74 9.79 -45.78
CA LYS A 10 4.83 8.31 -45.68
C LYS A 10 5.44 7.85 -44.36
N THR A 11 6.51 8.52 -43.93
CA THR A 11 7.21 8.27 -42.66
C THR A 11 7.26 9.55 -41.82
N LEU A 12 7.22 9.40 -40.50
CA LEU A 12 7.35 10.54 -39.59
C LEU A 12 8.83 10.94 -39.45
N PRO A 13 9.16 12.25 -39.41
CA PRO A 13 10.54 12.72 -39.34
C PRO A 13 11.09 12.62 -37.90
N ILE A 14 11.60 11.45 -37.53
CA ILE A 14 11.99 11.10 -36.15
C ILE A 14 12.89 12.17 -35.51
N ASP A 15 13.88 12.69 -36.23
CA ASP A 15 14.84 13.69 -35.70
C ASP A 15 14.18 15.04 -35.36
N LEU A 16 13.06 15.37 -36.00
CA LEU A 16 12.33 16.62 -35.78
C LEU A 16 11.17 16.48 -34.79
N LEU A 17 10.69 15.25 -34.55
CA LEU A 17 9.56 15.00 -33.65
C LEU A 17 9.74 15.57 -32.24
N PRO A 18 10.91 15.49 -31.59
CA PRO A 18 11.09 16.05 -30.24
C PRO A 18 10.81 17.55 -30.19
N ILE A 19 11.35 18.29 -31.17
CA ILE A 19 11.18 19.75 -31.28
C ILE A 19 9.72 20.08 -31.63
N ILE A 20 9.13 19.31 -32.56
CA ILE A 20 7.72 19.49 -32.97
C ILE A 20 6.80 19.27 -31.77
N PHE A 21 7.00 18.20 -30.99
CA PHE A 21 6.15 17.90 -29.84
C PHE A 21 6.31 18.93 -28.73
N ARG A 22 7.53 19.39 -28.44
CA ARG A 22 7.75 20.48 -27.49
C ARG A 22 6.99 21.74 -27.90
N ASN A 23 7.19 22.21 -29.13
CA ASN A 23 6.52 23.42 -29.61
C ASN A 23 4.99 23.25 -29.66
N LEU A 24 4.50 22.06 -30.01
CA LEU A 24 3.08 21.75 -30.00
C LEU A 24 2.52 21.75 -28.57
N ALA A 25 3.21 21.14 -27.61
CA ALA A 25 2.82 21.15 -26.20
C ALA A 25 2.71 22.59 -25.67
N GLU A 26 3.75 23.40 -25.86
CA GLU A 26 3.78 24.82 -25.44
C GLU A 26 2.65 25.64 -26.09
N TYR A 27 2.41 25.44 -27.39
CA TYR A 27 1.32 26.10 -28.09
C TYR A 27 -0.04 25.71 -27.51
N LEU A 28 -0.30 24.41 -27.35
CA LEU A 28 -1.57 23.89 -26.85
C LEU A 28 -1.85 24.34 -25.41
N GLN A 29 -0.82 24.47 -24.58
CA GLN A 29 -0.96 24.98 -23.21
C GLN A 29 -1.38 26.46 -23.18
N CYS A 30 -0.99 27.25 -24.19
CA CYS A 30 -1.34 28.67 -24.30
C CYS A 30 -2.74 28.92 -24.90
N VAL A 31 -3.43 27.90 -25.42
CA VAL A 31 -4.76 28.10 -26.05
C VAL A 31 -5.83 28.32 -24.95
N PRO A 32 -6.58 29.45 -24.99
CA PRO A 32 -7.66 29.69 -24.04
C PRO A 32 -8.77 28.64 -24.14
N ILE A 33 -9.28 28.17 -23.00
CA ILE A 33 -10.32 27.14 -22.93
C ILE A 33 -11.59 27.55 -23.67
N ASP A 34 -11.93 28.84 -23.64
CA ASP A 34 -13.11 29.40 -24.32
C ASP A 34 -13.02 29.26 -25.85
N CYS A 35 -11.82 29.22 -26.42
CA CYS A 35 -11.60 28.99 -27.85
C CYS A 35 -11.72 27.51 -28.25
N ILE A 36 -11.69 26.60 -27.27
CA ILE A 36 -11.61 25.15 -27.47
C ILE A 36 -13.00 24.49 -27.38
N ALA A 37 -13.97 25.14 -26.75
CA ALA A 37 -15.31 24.59 -26.48
C ALA A 37 -16.28 24.55 -27.70
N GLY A 38 -15.78 24.66 -28.93
CA GLY A 38 -16.60 24.77 -30.15
C GLY A 38 -16.26 23.75 -31.25
N SER A 39 -17.16 23.58 -32.23
CA SER A 39 -17.01 22.67 -33.38
C SER A 39 -15.77 22.95 -34.24
N VAL A 40 -15.20 24.16 -34.13
CA VAL A 40 -13.99 24.62 -34.85
C VAL A 40 -12.77 23.77 -34.49
N TRP A 41 -12.71 23.22 -33.29
CA TRP A 41 -11.57 22.42 -32.84
C TRP A 41 -11.63 20.94 -33.28
N LEU A 42 -12.80 20.47 -33.71
CA LEU A 42 -13.01 19.07 -34.07
C LEU A 42 -12.05 18.56 -35.18
N PRO A 43 -11.80 19.30 -36.29
CA PRO A 43 -10.84 18.87 -37.31
C PRO A 43 -9.40 18.80 -36.78
N VAL A 44 -9.04 19.70 -35.85
CA VAL A 44 -7.70 19.70 -35.22
C VAL A 44 -7.53 18.46 -34.35
N ILE A 45 -8.54 18.11 -33.54
CA ILE A 45 -8.54 16.88 -32.74
C ILE A 45 -8.43 15.64 -33.64
N GLN A 46 -9.16 15.58 -34.75
CA GLN A 46 -9.11 14.44 -35.68
C GLN A 46 -7.74 14.28 -36.34
N ALA A 47 -7.11 15.39 -36.74
CA ALA A 47 -5.76 15.39 -37.29
C ALA A 47 -4.72 14.96 -36.24
N LEU A 48 -4.88 15.39 -34.99
CA LEU A 48 -4.01 14.99 -33.88
C LEU A 48 -4.21 13.52 -33.48
N ASP A 49 -5.44 13.01 -33.42
CA ASP A 49 -5.72 11.58 -33.20
C ASP A 49 -5.02 10.72 -34.26
N SER A 50 -5.15 11.09 -35.54
CA SER A 50 -4.48 10.41 -36.65
C SER A 50 -2.95 10.45 -36.52
N LEU A 51 -2.40 11.59 -36.09
CA LEU A 51 -0.96 11.73 -35.86
C LEU A 51 -0.50 10.84 -34.71
N LEU A 52 -1.18 10.88 -33.56
CA LEU A 52 -0.83 10.10 -32.38
C LEU A 52 -0.89 8.60 -32.66
N ARG A 53 -1.85 8.13 -33.46
CA ARG A 53 -1.93 6.73 -33.92
C ARG A 53 -0.71 6.27 -34.71
N ARG A 54 -0.05 7.18 -35.43
CA ARG A 54 1.22 6.89 -36.11
C ARG A 54 2.41 6.98 -35.15
N VAL A 55 2.38 7.92 -34.21
CA VAL A 55 3.42 8.11 -33.19
C VAL A 55 3.53 6.88 -32.28
N ILE A 56 2.41 6.28 -31.85
CA ILE A 56 2.43 5.08 -30.99
C ILE A 56 3.16 3.88 -31.61
N LEU A 57 3.28 3.83 -32.94
CA LEU A 57 4.00 2.76 -33.64
C LEU A 57 5.53 2.93 -33.59
N ILE A 58 6.00 4.12 -33.23
CA ILE A 58 7.43 4.48 -33.22
C ILE A 58 7.91 5.01 -31.87
N LEU A 59 7.10 4.94 -30.80
CA LEU A 59 7.40 5.52 -29.47
C LEU A 59 8.80 5.18 -28.94
N GLY A 60 9.22 3.92 -29.07
CA GLY A 60 10.54 3.48 -28.61
C GLY A 60 11.73 4.11 -29.34
N ASN A 61 11.49 4.70 -30.51
CA ASN A 61 12.51 5.33 -31.35
C ASN A 61 12.48 6.86 -31.27
N VAL A 62 11.54 7.44 -30.52
CA VAL A 62 11.34 8.90 -30.46
C VAL A 62 11.84 9.44 -29.11
N SER A 63 12.87 10.29 -29.17
CA SER A 63 13.28 11.10 -28.04
C SER A 63 12.25 12.22 -27.77
N GLY A 64 12.23 12.76 -26.56
CA GLY A 64 11.30 13.85 -26.23
C GLY A 64 9.85 13.42 -25.99
N SER A 65 9.61 12.13 -25.70
CA SER A 65 8.27 11.57 -25.50
C SER A 65 7.55 12.12 -24.26
N GLU A 66 8.25 12.82 -23.36
CA GLU A 66 7.66 13.56 -22.24
C GLU A 66 6.63 14.60 -22.69
N HIS A 67 6.89 15.30 -23.79
CA HIS A 67 5.99 16.33 -24.33
C HIS A 67 4.66 15.73 -24.83
N LEU A 68 4.61 14.41 -25.10
CA LEU A 68 3.36 13.74 -25.46
C LEU A 68 2.36 13.74 -24.30
N LEU A 69 2.84 13.66 -23.04
CA LEU A 69 1.98 13.76 -21.86
C LEU A 69 1.39 15.17 -21.73
N ASP A 70 2.19 16.20 -22.00
CA ASP A 70 1.72 17.59 -22.00
C ASP A 70 0.67 17.84 -23.09
N ILE A 71 0.90 17.29 -24.29
CA ILE A 71 -0.08 17.33 -25.38
C ILE A 71 -1.37 16.61 -24.95
N MET A 72 -1.28 15.44 -24.32
CA MET A 72 -2.45 14.71 -23.81
C MET A 72 -3.24 15.55 -22.81
N VAL A 73 -2.57 16.14 -21.80
CA VAL A 73 -3.20 17.00 -20.80
C VAL A 73 -3.89 18.19 -21.46
N ALA A 74 -3.25 18.84 -22.43
CA ALA A 74 -3.84 19.97 -23.14
C ALA A 74 -5.07 19.56 -23.96
N LEU A 75 -5.04 18.41 -24.62
CA LEU A 75 -6.18 17.89 -25.39
C LEU A 75 -7.34 17.49 -24.47
N LEU A 76 -7.08 16.90 -23.31
CA LEU A 76 -8.12 16.51 -22.35
C LEU A 76 -8.87 17.72 -21.74
N LYS A 77 -8.38 18.96 -21.92
CA LYS A 77 -9.14 20.18 -21.57
C LYS A 77 -10.31 20.42 -22.52
N VAL A 78 -10.32 19.82 -23.71
CA VAL A 78 -11.39 19.94 -24.70
C VAL A 78 -12.61 19.15 -24.21
N PRO A 79 -13.79 19.77 -24.04
CA PRO A 79 -15.00 19.04 -23.67
C PRO A 79 -15.49 18.17 -24.84
N GLN A 80 -16.13 17.05 -24.52
CA GLN A 80 -16.77 16.14 -25.50
C GLN A 80 -15.81 15.55 -26.56
N LEU A 81 -14.62 15.13 -26.13
CA LEU A 81 -13.67 14.44 -27.01
C LEU A 81 -14.24 13.13 -27.58
N SER A 82 -13.81 12.81 -28.81
CA SER A 82 -14.06 11.50 -29.41
C SER A 82 -13.34 10.39 -28.65
N LYS A 83 -14.04 9.30 -28.35
CA LYS A 83 -13.44 8.08 -27.74
C LYS A 83 -12.29 7.49 -28.56
N SER A 84 -12.15 7.83 -29.84
CA SER A 84 -11.07 7.32 -30.70
C SER A 84 -9.68 7.68 -30.17
N ILE A 85 -9.54 8.83 -29.50
CA ILE A 85 -8.26 9.30 -28.97
C ILE A 85 -7.79 8.53 -27.73
N LEU A 86 -8.69 7.77 -27.08
CA LEU A 86 -8.37 7.01 -25.87
C LEU A 86 -7.34 5.90 -26.12
N GLU A 87 -7.41 5.24 -27.27
CA GLU A 87 -6.47 4.19 -27.65
C GLU A 87 -5.03 4.71 -27.74
N PRO A 88 -4.70 5.74 -28.56
CA PRO A 88 -3.33 6.26 -28.58
C PRO A 88 -2.90 6.81 -27.22
N PHE A 89 -3.78 7.47 -26.47
CA PHE A 89 -3.48 7.94 -25.11
C PHE A 89 -3.10 6.79 -24.17
N SER A 90 -3.80 5.65 -24.21
CA SER A 90 -3.47 4.49 -23.39
C SER A 90 -2.06 3.95 -23.68
N LYS A 91 -1.67 3.89 -24.96
CA LYS A 91 -0.34 3.42 -25.37
C LYS A 91 0.77 4.38 -24.95
N ILE A 92 0.52 5.69 -25.04
CA ILE A 92 1.46 6.71 -24.57
C ILE A 92 1.63 6.62 -23.05
N ILE A 93 0.56 6.44 -22.28
CA ILE A 93 0.63 6.25 -20.82
C ILE A 93 1.42 4.99 -20.47
N SER A 94 1.13 3.85 -21.10
CA SER A 94 1.86 2.61 -20.84
C SER A 94 3.35 2.72 -21.15
N PHE A 95 3.69 3.44 -22.24
CA PHE A 95 5.08 3.74 -22.56
C PHE A 95 5.72 4.66 -21.52
N ALA A 96 5.00 5.71 -21.09
CA ALA A 96 5.48 6.67 -20.12
C ALA A 96 5.74 6.05 -18.74
N ILE A 97 4.85 5.16 -18.29
CA ILE A 97 5.02 4.39 -17.04
C ILE A 97 6.32 3.59 -17.05
N GLN A 98 6.69 2.99 -18.18
CA GLN A 98 7.84 2.10 -18.29
C GLN A 98 9.15 2.85 -18.60
N ASN A 99 9.10 3.99 -19.29
CA ASN A 99 10.29 4.58 -19.92
C ASN A 99 10.55 6.06 -19.57
N LEU A 100 9.61 6.77 -18.94
CA LEU A 100 9.73 8.21 -18.66
C LEU A 100 9.75 8.49 -17.16
N HIS A 101 10.18 9.70 -16.77
CA HIS A 101 10.09 10.16 -15.39
C HIS A 101 8.70 10.75 -15.14
N LEU A 102 7.86 10.02 -14.41
CA LEU A 102 6.51 10.48 -14.11
C LEU A 102 6.46 11.37 -12.88
N THR A 103 5.51 12.30 -12.88
CA THR A 103 5.16 13.11 -11.71
C THR A 103 3.71 12.87 -11.33
N GLN A 104 3.40 13.02 -10.04
CA GLN A 104 2.05 12.85 -9.54
C GLN A 104 1.06 13.82 -10.20
N ARG A 105 1.50 15.05 -10.45
CA ARG A 105 0.71 16.11 -11.08
C ARG A 105 0.13 15.64 -12.41
N VAL A 106 0.95 15.06 -13.28
CA VAL A 106 0.53 14.61 -14.60
C VAL A 106 -0.54 13.50 -14.50
N LEU A 107 -0.39 12.55 -13.57
CA LEU A 107 -1.38 11.49 -13.36
C LEU A 107 -2.74 12.05 -12.88
N VAL A 108 -2.71 12.99 -11.94
CA VAL A 108 -3.91 13.67 -11.42
C VAL A 108 -4.59 14.48 -12.53
N GLU A 109 -3.84 15.25 -13.30
CA GLU A 109 -4.37 16.06 -14.41
C GLU A 109 -5.01 15.15 -15.48
N ILE A 110 -4.35 14.07 -15.90
CA ILE A 110 -4.90 13.12 -16.88
C ILE A 110 -6.23 12.53 -16.39
N CYS A 111 -6.28 12.05 -15.15
CA CYS A 111 -7.48 11.37 -14.63
C CYS A 111 -8.63 12.36 -14.38
N SER A 112 -8.34 13.51 -13.77
CA SER A 112 -9.36 14.53 -13.47
C SER A 112 -9.93 15.17 -14.74
N LEU A 113 -9.10 15.46 -15.75
CA LEU A 113 -9.54 16.01 -17.02
C LEU A 113 -10.30 14.97 -17.85
N SER A 114 -9.93 13.68 -17.79
CA SER A 114 -10.69 12.61 -18.44
C SER A 114 -12.13 12.53 -17.94
N GLY A 115 -12.37 12.82 -16.66
CA GLY A 115 -13.71 12.91 -16.09
C GLY A 115 -14.61 13.98 -16.73
N ARG A 116 -14.01 15.05 -17.27
CA ARG A 116 -14.69 16.17 -17.92
C ARG A 116 -14.72 16.06 -19.45
N ALA A 117 -13.68 15.46 -20.03
CA ALA A 117 -13.50 15.33 -21.47
C ALA A 117 -14.52 14.40 -22.14
N PHE A 118 -14.99 13.36 -21.43
CA PHE A 118 -15.85 12.32 -22.00
C PHE A 118 -17.24 12.28 -21.35
N ALA A 119 -18.28 12.07 -22.16
CA ALA A 119 -19.66 12.01 -21.66
C ALA A 119 -19.98 10.68 -20.96
N LYS A 120 -19.50 9.56 -21.50
CA LYS A 120 -19.81 8.21 -21.00
C LYS A 120 -18.86 7.81 -19.87
N GLU A 121 -19.41 7.28 -18.78
CA GLU A 121 -18.65 6.88 -17.60
C GLU A 121 -17.52 5.88 -17.90
N ARG A 122 -17.79 4.91 -18.79
CA ARG A 122 -16.79 3.95 -19.25
C ARG A 122 -15.56 4.61 -19.89
N ASP A 123 -15.80 5.68 -20.64
CA ASP A 123 -14.77 6.37 -21.41
C ASP A 123 -13.99 7.35 -20.50
N LYS A 124 -14.65 7.96 -19.50
CA LYS A 124 -14.00 8.77 -18.43
C LYS A 124 -12.95 7.97 -17.64
N LEU A 125 -13.28 6.73 -17.29
CA LEU A 125 -12.40 5.85 -16.51
C LEU A 125 -11.38 5.07 -17.36
N TYR A 126 -11.38 5.24 -18.70
CA TYR A 126 -10.57 4.41 -19.58
C TYR A 126 -9.06 4.56 -19.31
N LEU A 127 -8.57 5.80 -19.18
CA LEU A 127 -7.15 6.05 -18.88
C LEU A 127 -6.79 5.62 -17.45
N GLY A 128 -7.69 5.83 -16.48
CA GLY A 128 -7.50 5.34 -15.11
C GLY A 128 -7.37 3.82 -15.05
N ARG A 129 -8.21 3.09 -15.81
CA ARG A 129 -8.10 1.63 -15.94
C ARG A 129 -6.81 1.19 -16.60
N GLN A 130 -6.30 1.94 -17.57
CA GLN A 130 -5.00 1.64 -18.19
C GLN A 130 -3.86 1.78 -17.17
N ILE A 131 -3.84 2.88 -16.40
CA ILE A 131 -2.84 3.12 -15.35
C ILE A 131 -2.86 1.97 -14.32
N VAL A 132 -4.05 1.58 -13.88
CA VAL A 132 -4.23 0.46 -12.94
C VAL A 132 -3.82 -0.88 -13.56
N PHE A 133 -4.16 -1.12 -14.83
CA PHE A 133 -3.75 -2.32 -15.54
C PHE A 133 -2.23 -2.45 -15.57
N ASP A 134 -1.51 -1.40 -15.92
CA ASP A 134 -0.04 -1.39 -15.97
C ASP A 134 0.57 -1.57 -14.57
N LEU A 135 0.00 -0.92 -13.54
CA LEU A 135 0.39 -1.16 -12.15
C LEU A 135 0.26 -2.65 -11.79
N VAL A 136 -0.86 -3.29 -12.09
CA VAL A 136 -1.07 -4.71 -11.79
C VAL A 136 -0.14 -5.60 -12.61
N GLN A 137 0.13 -5.29 -13.88
CA GLN A 137 1.12 -6.04 -14.65
C GLN A 137 2.53 -5.90 -14.07
N ALA A 138 2.88 -4.74 -13.51
CA ALA A 138 4.14 -4.52 -12.81
C ALA A 138 4.22 -5.33 -11.50
N LEU A 139 3.14 -5.33 -10.70
CA LEU A 139 3.05 -6.16 -9.48
C LEU A 139 3.12 -7.67 -9.80
N LYS A 140 2.63 -8.08 -10.97
CA LYS A 140 2.73 -9.46 -11.48
C LYS A 140 4.04 -9.74 -12.23
N PHE A 141 4.97 -8.78 -12.27
CA PHE A 141 6.28 -8.91 -12.91
C PHE A 141 6.22 -9.19 -14.41
N LYS A 142 5.15 -8.77 -15.10
CA LYS A 142 4.99 -8.96 -16.55
C LYS A 142 5.53 -7.80 -17.38
N ILE A 143 5.65 -6.62 -16.77
CA ILE A 143 6.28 -5.45 -17.37
C ILE A 143 7.33 -4.91 -16.40
N ASN A 144 8.35 -4.25 -16.92
CA ASN A 144 9.37 -3.61 -16.10
C ASN A 144 9.03 -2.13 -15.93
N VAL A 145 8.89 -1.68 -14.69
CA VAL A 145 8.56 -0.30 -14.34
C VAL A 145 9.65 0.23 -13.41
N PRO A 146 10.24 1.40 -13.70
CA PRO A 146 11.21 2.02 -12.80
C PRO A 146 10.64 2.21 -11.39
N ASP A 147 11.45 1.94 -10.36
CA ASP A 147 11.06 2.02 -8.95
C ASP A 147 10.31 3.30 -8.58
N ASN A 148 10.81 4.45 -9.03
CA ASN A 148 10.20 5.74 -8.73
C ASN A 148 8.78 5.83 -9.30
N ASN A 149 8.57 5.33 -10.52
CA ASN A 149 7.24 5.28 -11.14
C ASN A 149 6.34 4.25 -10.44
N LEU A 150 6.88 3.09 -10.04
CA LEU A 150 6.11 2.07 -9.34
C LEU A 150 5.61 2.59 -7.98
N LEU A 151 6.48 3.22 -7.20
CA LEU A 151 6.11 3.86 -5.93
C LEU A 151 5.12 5.01 -6.12
N LEU A 152 5.31 5.81 -7.18
CA LEU A 152 4.37 6.87 -7.55
C LEU A 152 2.98 6.33 -7.86
N LEU A 153 2.88 5.24 -8.64
CA LEU A 153 1.60 4.62 -9.01
C LEU A 153 0.87 4.04 -7.80
N VAL A 154 1.59 3.35 -6.92
CA VAL A 154 1.04 2.83 -5.66
C VAL A 154 0.60 3.98 -4.75
N GLY A 155 1.41 5.03 -4.64
CA GLY A 155 1.06 6.23 -3.87
C GLY A 155 -0.18 6.94 -4.40
N PHE A 156 -0.29 7.07 -5.71
CA PHE A 156 -1.44 7.66 -6.38
C PHE A 156 -2.72 6.86 -6.13
N LEU A 157 -2.68 5.53 -6.27
CA LEU A 157 -3.80 4.63 -5.93
C LEU A 157 -4.19 4.77 -4.46
N LEU A 158 -3.19 4.73 -3.56
CA LEU A 158 -3.40 4.73 -2.13
C LEU A 158 -4.03 6.04 -1.66
N GLN A 159 -3.58 7.16 -2.21
CA GLN A 159 -4.13 8.47 -1.91
C GLN A 159 -5.58 8.63 -2.38
N ASP A 160 -5.93 8.14 -3.57
CA ASP A 160 -7.32 8.14 -4.06
C ASP A 160 -8.25 7.30 -3.17
N ALA A 161 -7.73 6.23 -2.55
CA ALA A 161 -8.45 5.42 -1.58
C ALA A 161 -8.53 6.04 -0.16
N GLY A 162 -7.88 7.18 0.09
CA GLY A 162 -7.81 7.84 1.41
C GLY A 162 -6.66 7.36 2.30
N GLY A 163 -5.67 6.67 1.73
CA GLY A 163 -4.43 6.24 2.38
C GLY A 163 -3.28 7.23 2.20
N ILE A 164 -2.13 6.89 2.80
CA ILE A 164 -0.95 7.77 2.87
C ILE A 164 0.32 6.92 2.81
N LEU A 165 1.22 7.23 1.88
CA LEU A 165 2.57 6.67 1.91
C LEU A 165 3.40 7.36 3.02
N PRO A 166 4.21 6.60 3.79
CA PRO A 166 5.13 7.20 4.75
C PRO A 166 6.05 8.25 4.12
N PRO A 167 6.35 9.35 4.83
CA PRO A 167 7.21 10.42 4.31
C PRO A 167 8.64 9.90 4.06
N GLY A 168 9.28 10.39 2.99
CA GLY A 168 10.65 10.01 2.59
C GLY A 168 10.75 8.81 1.64
N ILE A 169 9.63 8.19 1.25
CA ILE A 169 9.59 7.06 0.30
C ILE A 169 9.65 7.51 -1.16
N ILE A 170 8.97 8.62 -1.48
CA ILE A 170 9.04 9.28 -2.78
C ILE A 170 9.79 10.59 -2.53
N GLY A 171 11.01 10.72 -3.07
CA GLY A 171 11.92 11.82 -2.77
C GLY A 171 11.23 13.19 -2.86
N ASP A 172 11.43 14.03 -1.85
CA ASP A 172 10.93 15.40 -1.68
C ASP A 172 9.63 15.73 -2.45
N ILE A 173 8.60 14.91 -2.24
CA ILE A 173 7.24 15.40 -2.33
C ILE A 173 7.01 16.22 -1.06
N SER A 174 7.49 17.46 -1.15
CA SER A 174 7.16 18.64 -0.35
C SER A 174 6.03 18.38 0.66
N CYS A 175 6.47 18.20 1.90
CA CYS A 175 5.74 18.57 3.09
C CYS A 175 5.33 20.05 2.95
N GLY A 176 4.20 20.36 2.30
CA GLY A 176 3.80 21.77 2.13
C GLY A 176 2.68 22.06 1.14
N GLU A 177 2.56 21.36 0.01
CA GLU A 177 1.39 21.56 -0.84
C GLU A 177 0.24 20.71 -0.31
N SER A 178 -0.78 21.40 0.21
CA SER A 178 -2.04 20.78 0.58
C SER A 178 -2.59 20.05 -0.64
N PHE A 179 -2.41 18.73 -0.64
CA PHE A 179 -2.92 17.84 -1.66
C PHE A 179 -4.42 18.04 -1.81
N VAL A 180 -4.79 18.71 -2.91
CA VAL A 180 -6.18 18.75 -3.37
C VAL A 180 -6.59 17.31 -3.60
N HIS A 181 -7.54 16.83 -2.79
CA HIS A 181 -8.19 15.53 -3.01
C HIS A 181 -9.01 15.63 -4.30
N SER A 182 -8.33 15.56 -5.44
CA SER A 182 -8.96 15.40 -6.74
C SER A 182 -9.40 13.95 -6.84
N ASN A 183 -10.69 13.69 -6.67
CA ASN A 183 -11.25 12.35 -6.79
C ASN A 183 -11.05 11.84 -8.23
N CYS A 184 -10.06 10.99 -8.43
CA CYS A 184 -9.67 10.46 -9.74
C CYS A 184 -10.34 9.10 -10.01
N ASN A 185 -11.04 8.53 -9.02
CA ASN A 185 -11.73 7.23 -9.07
C ASN A 185 -10.80 6.08 -9.51
N ILE A 186 -9.51 6.17 -9.18
CA ILE A 186 -8.50 5.16 -9.50
C ILE A 186 -8.67 3.92 -8.62
N SER A 187 -9.01 4.12 -7.36
CA SER A 187 -9.42 3.05 -6.44
C SER A 187 -10.56 2.20 -7.02
N GLU A 188 -11.52 2.80 -7.71
CA GLU A 188 -12.62 2.08 -8.35
C GLU A 188 -12.17 1.21 -9.52
N CYS A 189 -11.18 1.69 -10.28
CA CYS A 189 -10.58 0.95 -11.40
C CYS A 189 -9.82 -0.29 -10.93
N MET A 190 -9.28 -0.27 -9.71
CA MET A 190 -8.55 -1.39 -9.09
C MET A 190 -9.48 -2.40 -8.39
N ARG A 191 -10.49 -1.90 -7.66
CA ARG A 191 -11.38 -2.69 -6.79
C ARG A 191 -11.98 -3.94 -7.44
N GLN A 192 -12.70 -3.79 -8.54
CA GLN A 192 -13.48 -4.90 -9.09
C GLN A 192 -12.66 -5.98 -9.82
N PRO A 193 -11.73 -5.63 -10.73
CA PRO A 193 -11.02 -6.63 -11.52
C PRO A 193 -9.79 -7.25 -10.83
N TYR A 194 -9.11 -6.53 -9.93
CA TYR A 194 -7.74 -6.89 -9.53
C TYR A 194 -7.55 -7.20 -8.04
N LEU A 195 -8.63 -7.23 -7.24
CA LEU A 195 -8.54 -7.57 -5.81
C LEU A 195 -7.87 -8.94 -5.56
N ASN A 196 -8.14 -9.94 -6.40
CA ASN A 196 -7.49 -11.25 -6.29
C ASN A 196 -5.99 -11.19 -6.63
N ASP A 197 -5.59 -10.43 -7.65
CA ASP A 197 -4.18 -10.26 -8.01
C ASP A 197 -3.40 -9.57 -6.87
N ILE A 198 -4.03 -8.63 -6.16
CA ILE A 198 -3.45 -7.99 -4.96
C ILE A 198 -3.24 -9.01 -3.83
N LEU A 199 -4.25 -9.84 -3.56
CA LEU A 199 -4.17 -10.87 -2.53
C LEU A 199 -3.04 -11.87 -2.85
N GLU A 200 -2.94 -12.30 -4.10
CA GLU A 200 -1.88 -13.18 -4.59
C GLU A 200 -0.50 -12.52 -4.44
N PHE A 201 -0.36 -11.24 -4.82
CA PHE A 201 0.88 -10.49 -4.66
C PHE A 201 1.36 -10.40 -3.20
N LEU A 202 0.43 -10.15 -2.27
CA LEU A 202 0.74 -10.07 -0.84
C LEU A 202 1.09 -11.44 -0.24
N ALA A 203 0.38 -12.49 -0.65
CA ALA A 203 0.58 -13.85 -0.17
C ALA A 203 1.84 -14.53 -0.73
N ASP A 204 2.25 -14.20 -1.97
CA ASP A 204 3.44 -14.76 -2.64
C ASP A 204 4.71 -14.32 -1.89
N PHE A 205 5.45 -15.31 -1.38
CA PHE A 205 6.68 -15.11 -0.64
C PHE A 205 7.93 -14.98 -1.53
N HIS A 206 7.79 -15.26 -2.82
CA HIS A 206 8.84 -15.01 -3.80
C HIS A 206 8.80 -13.59 -4.35
N THR A 207 7.75 -12.81 -4.03
CA THR A 207 7.58 -11.42 -4.48
C THR A 207 8.81 -10.57 -4.21
N LEU A 208 9.37 -10.60 -2.99
CA LEU A 208 10.53 -9.78 -2.65
C LEU A 208 11.80 -10.20 -3.42
N SER A 209 12.01 -11.49 -3.62
CA SER A 209 13.13 -12.01 -4.42
C SER A 209 13.00 -11.61 -5.89
N LYS A 210 11.78 -11.65 -6.44
CA LYS A 210 11.51 -11.19 -7.82
C LYS A 210 11.78 -9.70 -7.97
N ILE A 211 11.32 -8.86 -7.03
CA ILE A 211 11.60 -7.41 -7.01
C ILE A 211 13.11 -7.14 -6.98
N LYS A 212 13.86 -7.87 -6.15
CA LYS A 212 15.32 -7.75 -6.06
C LYS A 212 16.03 -8.11 -7.38
N ASN A 213 15.50 -9.09 -8.11
CA ASN A 213 16.11 -9.61 -9.34
C ASN A 213 15.73 -8.85 -10.63
N LEU A 214 14.72 -7.98 -10.61
CA LEU A 214 14.20 -7.32 -11.82
C LEU A 214 15.01 -6.12 -12.32
N LYS A 215 16.00 -5.65 -11.56
CA LYS A 215 16.74 -4.44 -11.92
C LYS A 215 17.88 -4.70 -12.91
N ALA A 216 17.88 -3.89 -13.96
CA ALA A 216 19.05 -3.61 -14.79
C ALA A 216 20.05 -2.72 -14.01
N PRO A 217 21.35 -2.78 -14.32
CA PRO A 217 22.38 -2.00 -13.64
C PRO A 217 22.30 -0.53 -14.09
N SER A 218 21.41 0.26 -13.48
CA SER A 218 21.46 1.71 -13.60
C SER A 218 21.23 2.39 -12.25
N THR A 219 22.27 3.13 -11.89
CA THR A 219 22.50 3.95 -10.72
C THR A 219 21.47 5.07 -10.62
N THR A 220 20.58 5.01 -9.63
CA THR A 220 19.94 6.19 -9.03
C THR A 220 19.80 5.97 -7.52
N PRO A 221 19.99 7.02 -6.69
CA PRO A 221 19.92 6.90 -5.24
C PRO A 221 18.44 6.90 -4.82
N GLY A 222 17.79 5.74 -4.94
CA GLY A 222 16.47 5.47 -4.37
C GLY A 222 16.58 4.75 -3.03
N LEU A 223 15.43 4.39 -2.45
CA LEU A 223 15.33 3.50 -1.30
C LEU A 223 16.26 2.29 -1.45
N CYS A 224 16.92 1.89 -0.36
CA CYS A 224 17.83 0.73 -0.35
C CYS A 224 17.12 -0.50 -0.96
N GLU A 225 17.83 -1.27 -1.80
CA GLU A 225 17.29 -2.41 -2.54
C GLU A 225 16.53 -3.41 -1.65
N ASP A 226 16.95 -3.54 -0.39
CA ASP A 226 16.35 -4.43 0.59
C ASP A 226 15.08 -3.88 1.24
N THR A 227 14.65 -2.66 0.91
CA THR A 227 13.51 -1.96 1.54
C THR A 227 12.31 -1.76 0.61
N ILE A 228 12.54 -1.61 -0.70
CA ILE A 228 11.47 -1.26 -1.65
C ILE A 228 10.36 -2.31 -1.71
N GLY A 229 10.71 -3.60 -1.72
CA GLY A 229 9.71 -4.66 -1.78
C GLY A 229 8.80 -4.69 -0.55
N GLY A 230 9.37 -4.45 0.64
CA GLY A 230 8.60 -4.32 1.88
C GLY A 230 7.69 -3.09 1.87
N VAL A 231 8.18 -1.97 1.34
CA VAL A 231 7.39 -0.73 1.16
C VAL A 231 6.20 -0.97 0.23
N LEU A 232 6.42 -1.60 -0.92
CA LEU A 232 5.37 -1.92 -1.89
C LEU A 232 4.30 -2.83 -1.29
N LYS A 233 4.70 -3.93 -0.63
CA LYS A 233 3.75 -4.81 0.07
C LYS A 233 2.96 -4.08 1.15
N GLY A 234 3.63 -3.26 1.97
CA GLY A 234 2.94 -2.49 3.01
C GLY A 234 1.92 -1.49 2.45
N ALA A 235 2.27 -0.78 1.38
CA ALA A 235 1.36 0.18 0.75
C ALA A 235 0.18 -0.49 0.05
N ILE A 236 0.39 -1.60 -0.65
CA ILE A 236 -0.68 -2.40 -1.26
C ILE A 236 -1.57 -3.03 -0.18
N ALA A 237 -0.99 -3.48 0.93
CA ALA A 237 -1.77 -3.99 2.07
C ALA A 237 -2.59 -2.88 2.76
N GLN A 238 -2.06 -1.66 2.83
CA GLN A 238 -2.82 -0.50 3.31
C GLN A 238 -4.02 -0.22 2.40
N TYR A 239 -3.83 -0.23 1.08
CA TYR A 239 -4.92 -0.10 0.11
C TYR A 239 -5.98 -1.22 0.29
N LEU A 240 -5.54 -2.47 0.42
CA LEU A 240 -6.43 -3.61 0.62
C LEU A 240 -7.26 -3.47 1.91
N ALA A 241 -6.65 -3.01 3.00
CA ALA A 241 -7.33 -2.78 4.27
C ALA A 241 -8.43 -1.70 4.15
N LEU A 242 -8.15 -0.61 3.44
CA LEU A 242 -9.11 0.46 3.14
C LEU A 242 -10.29 -0.05 2.29
N GLU A 243 -10.00 -0.85 1.26
CA GLU A 243 -11.03 -1.42 0.40
C GLU A 243 -11.89 -2.47 1.12
N MET A 244 -11.30 -3.27 2.02
CA MET A 244 -12.05 -4.22 2.84
C MET A 244 -12.94 -3.51 3.88
N SER A 245 -12.52 -2.33 4.33
CA SER A 245 -13.29 -1.51 5.29
C SER A 245 -14.33 -0.61 4.61
N ARG A 246 -14.37 -0.58 3.27
CA ARG A 246 -15.35 0.19 2.49
C ARG A 246 -16.71 -0.50 2.50
N GLY A 247 -17.56 -0.14 3.47
CA GLY A 247 -18.93 -0.65 3.59
C GLY A 247 -19.50 -0.39 4.99
N ASN A 248 -20.83 -0.41 5.13
CA ASN A 248 -21.44 -0.24 6.45
C ASN A 248 -21.14 -1.48 7.31
N SER A 249 -20.75 -1.28 8.57
CA SER A 249 -20.14 -2.26 9.50
C SER A 249 -20.88 -3.58 9.75
N LYS A 250 -22.10 -3.76 9.21
CA LYS A 250 -22.93 -4.96 9.39
C LYS A 250 -22.75 -6.02 8.31
N ASP A 251 -22.32 -5.65 7.10
CA ASP A 251 -22.13 -6.57 5.99
C ASP A 251 -20.64 -6.71 5.64
N SER A 252 -19.93 -7.59 6.34
CA SER A 252 -18.52 -7.96 6.06
C SER A 252 -18.39 -8.79 4.76
N ARG A 253 -19.12 -8.42 3.71
CA ARG A 253 -19.27 -9.19 2.46
C ARG A 253 -17.95 -9.33 1.72
N THR A 254 -17.10 -8.30 1.76
CA THR A 254 -15.79 -8.30 1.11
C THR A 254 -14.84 -9.25 1.82
N VAL A 255 -14.75 -9.18 3.15
CA VAL A 255 -13.90 -10.08 3.94
C VAL A 255 -14.37 -11.52 3.81
N SER A 256 -15.68 -11.80 3.93
CA SER A 256 -16.21 -13.16 3.74
C SER A 256 -15.97 -13.70 2.33
N LYS A 257 -15.91 -12.84 1.31
CA LYS A 257 -15.64 -13.24 -0.07
C LYS A 257 -14.16 -13.56 -0.32
N TYR A 258 -13.25 -12.71 0.18
CA TYR A 258 -11.83 -12.78 -0.16
C TYR A 258 -10.99 -13.51 0.90
N LEU A 259 -11.47 -13.57 2.14
CA LEU A 259 -10.82 -14.22 3.28
C LEU A 259 -11.80 -15.19 3.99
N PRO A 260 -12.44 -16.14 3.27
CA PRO A 260 -13.44 -17.04 3.85
C PRO A 260 -12.90 -17.97 4.95
N TRP A 261 -11.58 -18.17 4.98
CA TRP A 261 -10.85 -18.96 5.96
C TRP A 261 -10.81 -18.30 7.36
N LEU A 262 -11.10 -17.00 7.48
CA LEU A 262 -11.21 -16.32 8.78
C LEU A 262 -12.44 -16.82 9.56
N ASN A 263 -13.52 -17.16 8.85
CA ASN A 263 -14.79 -17.57 9.46
C ASN A 263 -14.92 -19.10 9.61
N ASN A 264 -14.03 -19.87 8.99
CA ASN A 264 -14.09 -21.33 8.95
C ASN A 264 -12.75 -21.91 9.40
N ALA A 265 -12.61 -22.14 10.71
CA ALA A 265 -11.41 -22.76 11.25
C ALA A 265 -11.22 -24.17 10.68
N PRO A 266 -9.99 -24.56 10.26
CA PRO A 266 -9.71 -25.92 9.83
C PRO A 266 -10.03 -26.91 10.94
N SER A 267 -10.75 -27.99 10.62
CA SER A 267 -11.04 -29.04 11.61
C SER A 267 -9.74 -29.72 12.06
N SER A 268 -9.62 -30.01 13.36
CA SER A 268 -8.43 -30.65 13.96
C SER A 268 -8.12 -32.05 13.38
N LEU A 269 -9.09 -32.66 12.70
CA LEU A 269 -8.99 -33.99 12.09
C LEU A 269 -8.29 -33.99 10.72
N GLN A 270 -8.01 -32.83 10.11
CA GLN A 270 -7.47 -32.70 8.75
C GLN A 270 -6.14 -31.92 8.68
N GLN A 271 -5.33 -31.96 9.73
CA GLN A 271 -4.06 -31.20 9.76
C GLN A 271 -2.92 -32.00 9.12
N GLY A 272 -2.71 -31.80 7.81
CA GLY A 272 -1.55 -32.31 7.07
C GLY A 272 -0.52 -31.22 6.71
N PRO A 273 0.60 -31.60 6.06
CA PRO A 273 1.65 -30.66 5.64
C PRO A 273 1.17 -29.58 4.66
N LYS A 274 0.16 -29.91 3.84
CA LYS A 274 -0.43 -28.99 2.87
C LYS A 274 -1.23 -27.90 3.58
N GLU A 275 -2.09 -28.29 4.51
CA GLU A 275 -2.93 -27.40 5.32
C GLU A 275 -2.07 -26.50 6.21
N PHE A 276 -0.95 -27.03 6.71
CA PHE A 276 0.05 -26.22 7.41
C PHE A 276 0.63 -25.13 6.51
N THR A 277 1.04 -25.47 5.28
CA THR A 277 1.58 -24.51 4.31
C THR A 277 0.53 -23.45 3.93
N GLU A 278 -0.73 -23.84 3.79
CA GLU A 278 -1.84 -22.92 3.53
C GLU A 278 -2.09 -21.96 4.71
N CYS A 279 -2.09 -22.44 5.97
CA CYS A 279 -2.16 -21.55 7.15
C CYS A 279 -0.96 -20.58 7.19
N VAL A 280 0.26 -21.00 6.81
CA VAL A 280 1.41 -20.09 6.65
C VAL A 280 1.12 -18.98 5.65
N GLY A 281 0.58 -19.32 4.48
CA GLY A 281 0.17 -18.34 3.47
C GLY A 281 -0.88 -17.35 3.99
N HIS A 282 -1.95 -17.87 4.61
CA HIS A 282 -3.02 -17.05 5.19
C HIS A 282 -2.51 -16.05 6.22
N MET A 283 -1.57 -16.45 7.05
CA MET A 283 -1.07 -15.57 8.09
C MET A 283 -0.05 -14.56 7.64
N ARG A 284 0.75 -14.89 6.63
CA ARG A 284 1.60 -13.90 5.97
C ARG A 284 0.73 -12.79 5.39
N LEU A 285 -0.32 -13.17 4.67
CA LEU A 285 -1.31 -12.24 4.14
C LEU A 285 -1.95 -11.39 5.26
N LEU A 286 -2.37 -12.03 6.35
CA LEU A 286 -2.96 -11.34 7.49
C LEU A 286 -2.00 -10.36 8.16
N SER A 287 -0.73 -10.73 8.29
CA SER A 287 0.31 -9.88 8.88
C SER A 287 0.55 -8.63 8.03
N TRP A 288 0.64 -8.79 6.70
CA TRP A 288 0.73 -7.66 5.78
C TRP A 288 -0.53 -6.77 5.86
N LEU A 289 -1.72 -7.34 5.92
CA LEU A 289 -2.98 -6.61 6.04
C LEU A 289 -3.06 -5.79 7.34
N LEU A 290 -2.69 -6.39 8.47
CA LEU A 290 -2.63 -5.72 9.77
C LEU A 290 -1.57 -4.61 9.79
N MET A 291 -0.39 -4.87 9.21
CA MET A 291 0.67 -3.87 9.04
C MET A 291 0.16 -2.66 8.24
N GLY A 292 -0.52 -2.89 7.12
CA GLY A 292 -1.12 -1.84 6.30
C GLY A 292 -2.16 -1.01 7.06
N SER A 293 -3.08 -1.68 7.76
CA SER A 293 -4.11 -1.06 8.59
C SER A 293 -3.51 -0.18 9.70
N LEU A 294 -2.58 -0.73 10.49
CA LEU A 294 -1.89 0.00 11.56
C LEU A 294 -1.09 1.20 11.04
N THR A 295 -0.42 1.04 9.89
CA THR A 295 0.34 2.12 9.25
C THR A 295 -0.58 3.26 8.84
N HIS A 296 -1.77 2.95 8.33
CA HIS A 296 -2.77 3.99 8.02
C HIS A 296 -3.21 4.73 9.27
N THR A 297 -3.64 4.00 10.30
CA THR A 297 -4.08 4.58 11.58
C THR A 297 -3.02 5.50 12.15
N ALA A 298 -1.76 5.04 12.20
CA ALA A 298 -0.66 5.81 12.76
C ALA A 298 -0.38 7.09 11.93
N LEU A 299 -0.43 7.02 10.60
CA LEU A 299 -0.23 8.19 9.73
C LEU A 299 -1.39 9.19 9.80
N ILE A 300 -2.63 8.72 9.93
CA ILE A 300 -3.81 9.58 10.10
C ILE A 300 -3.80 10.28 11.45
N VAL A 301 -3.53 9.56 12.54
CA VAL A 301 -3.40 10.15 13.88
C VAL A 301 -2.30 11.23 13.88
N ARG A 302 -1.15 10.95 13.25
CA ARG A 302 -0.09 11.95 13.07
C ARG A 302 -0.57 13.16 12.27
N ARG A 303 -1.27 12.96 11.14
CA ARG A 303 -1.80 14.06 10.31
C ARG A 303 -2.75 14.95 11.11
N ILE A 304 -3.64 14.36 11.92
CA ILE A 304 -4.57 15.09 12.77
C ILE A 304 -3.83 15.84 13.90
N GLY A 305 -2.83 15.22 14.52
CA GLY A 305 -2.04 15.83 15.60
C GLY A 305 -1.14 16.99 15.18
N VAL A 306 -0.72 17.05 13.91
CA VAL A 306 0.13 18.12 13.35
C VAL A 306 -0.69 19.34 12.86
N GLY A 307 -2.02 19.25 12.76
CA GLY A 307 -2.85 20.26 12.07
C GLY A 307 -4.12 20.71 12.81
N THR A 308 -4.02 21.88 13.45
CA THR A 308 -5.07 22.92 13.63
C THR A 308 -6.18 22.77 14.70
N THR A 309 -6.23 23.79 15.55
CA THR A 309 -7.39 24.30 16.33
C THR A 309 -8.42 25.03 15.44
N ALA A 310 -8.63 24.62 14.19
CA ALA A 310 -9.51 25.34 13.26
C ALA A 310 -10.75 24.52 12.88
N LEU A 311 -11.91 25.14 13.13
CA LEU A 311 -13.25 24.65 12.84
C LEU A 311 -13.43 24.26 11.36
N HIS A 312 -14.35 23.31 11.13
CA HIS A 312 -14.85 22.77 9.86
C HIS A 312 -14.17 21.50 9.28
N GLN A 313 -14.21 20.38 10.01
CA GLN A 313 -14.13 19.03 9.41
C GLN A 313 -15.11 18.04 10.07
N ASN A 314 -16.39 18.42 10.17
CA ASN A 314 -17.45 17.53 10.69
C ASN A 314 -17.79 16.34 9.77
N HIS A 315 -17.14 16.19 8.60
CA HIS A 315 -17.40 15.09 7.67
C HIS A 315 -16.35 13.96 7.65
N LEU A 316 -15.22 14.08 8.36
CA LEU A 316 -14.21 13.00 8.43
C LEU A 316 -14.25 12.15 9.71
N ARG A 317 -15.04 12.56 10.72
CA ARG A 317 -15.02 11.93 12.04
C ARG A 317 -15.85 10.63 12.16
N SER A 318 -16.72 10.31 11.20
CA SER A 318 -17.70 9.23 11.40
C SER A 318 -17.44 7.92 10.67
N SER A 319 -16.41 7.80 9.82
CA SER A 319 -16.15 6.51 9.12
C SER A 319 -14.69 6.19 8.79
N ALA A 320 -13.74 7.12 8.98
CA ALA A 320 -12.37 6.94 8.50
C ALA A 320 -11.33 6.50 9.56
N LEU A 321 -11.69 6.46 10.85
CA LEU A 321 -10.73 6.16 11.92
C LEU A 321 -10.63 4.67 12.27
N ILE A 322 -11.68 3.89 12.04
CA ILE A 322 -11.71 2.46 12.40
C ILE A 322 -11.61 1.64 11.12
N ILE A 323 -10.39 1.36 10.67
CA ILE A 323 -10.16 0.31 9.69
C ILE A 323 -10.28 -1.00 10.46
N GLN A 324 -11.37 -1.74 10.25
CA GLN A 324 -11.54 -3.11 10.75
C GLN A 324 -11.49 -4.10 9.58
N PRO A 325 -10.30 -4.47 9.06
CA PRO A 325 -10.20 -5.33 7.89
C PRO A 325 -10.27 -6.82 8.24
N VAL A 326 -10.22 -7.18 9.53
CA VAL A 326 -10.15 -8.56 10.02
C VAL A 326 -11.25 -8.80 11.06
N PRO A 327 -12.11 -9.83 10.90
CA PRO A 327 -13.05 -10.26 11.93
C PRO A 327 -12.28 -10.67 13.19
N GLN A 328 -12.85 -10.40 14.35
CA GLN A 328 -12.20 -10.61 15.66
C GLN A 328 -11.80 -12.08 15.95
N GLU A 329 -12.20 -13.05 15.11
CA GLU A 329 -12.18 -14.49 15.39
C GLU A 329 -11.04 -15.28 14.71
N ALA A 330 -10.07 -14.64 14.04
CA ALA A 330 -9.11 -15.36 13.20
C ALA A 330 -7.61 -15.14 13.53
N SER A 331 -6.89 -16.23 13.88
CA SER A 331 -5.43 -16.19 14.12
C SER A 331 -4.75 -17.58 13.99
N CYS A 332 -3.64 -17.73 13.23
CA CYS A 332 -2.72 -18.90 13.29
C CYS A 332 -1.25 -18.73 12.76
N HIS A 333 -0.44 -17.73 13.14
CA HIS A 333 1.05 -17.77 13.09
C HIS A 333 1.54 -16.82 14.18
N ILE A 334 2.63 -17.17 14.86
CA ILE A 334 2.65 -16.85 16.29
C ILE A 334 3.38 -15.53 16.59
N ALA A 335 4.69 -15.42 16.46
CA ALA A 335 5.38 -14.28 17.10
C ALA A 335 5.07 -12.89 16.51
N ASP A 336 5.41 -12.60 15.24
CA ASP A 336 5.22 -11.25 14.65
C ASP A 336 3.73 -10.89 14.49
N HIS A 337 2.90 -11.88 14.16
CA HIS A 337 1.47 -11.70 14.07
C HIS A 337 0.80 -11.52 15.44
N VAL A 338 1.24 -12.21 16.52
CA VAL A 338 0.76 -11.95 17.90
C VAL A 338 1.02 -10.50 18.28
N GLN A 339 2.19 -9.93 17.94
CA GLN A 339 2.48 -8.52 18.24
C GLN A 339 1.59 -7.59 17.40
N LEU A 340 1.49 -7.82 16.08
CA LEU A 340 0.63 -7.03 15.18
C LEU A 340 -0.84 -7.07 15.60
N TRP A 341 -1.36 -8.26 15.89
CA TRP A 341 -2.74 -8.47 16.32
C TRP A 341 -3.03 -7.78 17.64
N THR A 342 -2.11 -7.91 18.60
CA THR A 342 -2.20 -7.24 19.90
C THR A 342 -2.26 -5.72 19.73
N VAL A 343 -1.26 -5.15 19.04
CA VAL A 343 -1.17 -3.69 18.85
C VAL A 343 -2.38 -3.20 18.04
N TYR A 344 -2.82 -3.94 17.03
CA TYR A 344 -4.02 -3.63 16.26
C TYR A 344 -5.28 -3.55 17.12
N LEU A 345 -5.57 -4.57 17.93
CA LEU A 345 -6.75 -4.56 18.80
C LEU A 345 -6.66 -3.45 19.86
N GLU A 346 -5.48 -3.14 20.39
CA GLU A 346 -5.29 -2.01 21.30
C GLU A 346 -5.52 -0.67 20.60
N GLN A 347 -5.06 -0.48 19.36
CA GLN A 347 -5.35 0.74 18.61
C GLN A 347 -6.84 0.87 18.30
N VAL A 348 -7.52 -0.23 17.93
CA VAL A 348 -8.98 -0.25 17.73
C VAL A 348 -9.71 0.12 19.03
N ALA A 349 -9.28 -0.41 20.17
CA ALA A 349 -9.84 -0.06 21.47
C ALA A 349 -9.59 1.41 21.82
N ASN A 350 -8.38 1.93 21.65
CA ASN A 350 -8.04 3.32 21.96
C ASN A 350 -8.80 4.35 21.11
N LEU A 351 -9.20 3.97 19.89
CA LEU A 351 -10.05 4.80 19.03
C LEU A 351 -11.53 4.79 19.46
N ALA A 352 -11.94 3.81 20.26
CA ALA A 352 -13.27 3.75 20.84
C ALA A 352 -13.32 4.46 22.21
N ALA A 353 -14.46 5.03 22.56
CA ALA A 353 -14.64 5.58 23.90
C ALA A 353 -14.53 4.47 24.96
N ILE A 354 -13.80 4.71 26.06
CA ILE A 354 -13.54 3.72 27.12
C ILE A 354 -14.83 3.13 27.70
N SER A 355 -15.92 3.90 27.72
CA SER A 355 -17.24 3.46 28.19
C SER A 355 -18.10 2.75 27.13
N SER A 356 -17.60 2.59 25.90
CA SER A 356 -18.37 2.00 24.80
C SER A 356 -18.38 0.48 24.85
N GLU A 357 -19.46 -0.12 24.35
CA GLU A 357 -19.55 -1.58 24.16
C GLU A 357 -18.42 -2.06 23.24
N ALA A 358 -18.13 -1.33 22.15
CA ALA A 358 -17.06 -1.65 21.22
C ALA A 358 -15.67 -1.74 21.89
N TYR A 359 -15.37 -0.84 22.83
CA TYR A 359 -14.14 -0.90 23.63
C TYR A 359 -14.06 -2.19 24.44
N ASN A 360 -15.12 -2.52 25.18
CA ASN A 360 -15.18 -3.69 26.04
C ASN A 360 -15.13 -5.00 25.24
N THR A 361 -15.84 -5.09 24.11
CA THR A 361 -15.79 -6.24 23.20
C THR A 361 -14.38 -6.44 22.66
N THR A 362 -13.74 -5.37 22.16
CA THR A 362 -12.39 -5.44 21.59
C THR A 362 -11.37 -5.91 22.63
N LEU A 363 -11.43 -5.40 23.86
CA LEU A 363 -10.58 -5.87 24.95
C LEU A 363 -10.89 -7.31 25.36
N SER A 364 -12.15 -7.73 25.34
CA SER A 364 -12.53 -9.11 25.68
C SER A 364 -11.93 -10.11 24.69
N VAL A 365 -12.06 -9.83 23.39
CA VAL A 365 -11.43 -10.61 22.31
C VAL A 365 -9.92 -10.70 22.51
N LEU A 366 -9.31 -9.58 22.86
CA LEU A 366 -7.87 -9.49 23.07
C LEU A 366 -7.40 -10.33 24.28
N PHE A 367 -8.14 -10.32 25.39
CA PHE A 367 -7.84 -11.18 26.54
C PHE A 367 -8.09 -12.65 26.24
N GLU A 368 -9.16 -12.98 25.51
CA GLU A 368 -9.46 -14.37 25.11
C GLU A 368 -8.35 -14.94 24.22
N PHE A 369 -7.86 -14.14 23.28
CA PHE A 369 -6.70 -14.48 22.46
C PHE A 369 -5.48 -14.81 23.32
N TRP A 370 -5.12 -13.93 24.25
CA TRP A 370 -3.97 -14.16 25.13
C TRP A 370 -4.18 -15.33 26.11
N ALA A 371 -5.42 -15.60 26.53
CA ALA A 371 -5.73 -16.78 27.34
C ALA A 371 -5.47 -18.10 26.59
N LYS A 372 -5.68 -18.11 25.26
CA LYS A 372 -5.38 -19.26 24.38
C LYS A 372 -3.89 -19.37 24.02
N VAL A 373 -3.22 -18.24 23.78
CA VAL A 373 -1.82 -18.21 23.32
C VAL A 373 -0.82 -18.40 24.47
N THR A 374 -1.10 -17.83 25.65
CA THR A 374 -0.19 -17.86 26.81
C THR A 374 0.23 -19.27 27.21
N PRO A 375 -0.67 -20.27 27.36
CA PRO A 375 -0.28 -21.62 27.74
C PRO A 375 0.72 -22.25 26.77
N CYS A 376 0.52 -22.07 25.45
CA CYS A 376 1.42 -22.61 24.42
C CYS A 376 2.80 -21.95 24.48
N ILE A 377 2.87 -20.63 24.64
CA ILE A 377 4.14 -19.90 24.78
C ILE A 377 4.88 -20.37 26.04
N LEU A 378 4.20 -20.45 27.17
CA LEU A 378 4.83 -20.88 28.43
C LEU A 378 5.31 -22.33 28.36
N GLN A 379 4.56 -23.21 27.69
CA GLN A 379 4.97 -24.60 27.45
C GLN A 379 6.23 -24.68 26.56
N LEU A 380 6.31 -23.87 25.50
CA LEU A 380 7.49 -23.81 24.64
C LEU A 380 8.73 -23.31 25.40
N VAL A 381 8.55 -22.31 26.26
CA VAL A 381 9.61 -21.75 27.10
C VAL A 381 10.04 -22.74 28.19
N SER A 382 9.11 -23.50 28.79
CA SER A 382 9.41 -24.41 29.90
C SER A 382 10.04 -25.75 29.47
N HIS A 383 9.76 -26.22 28.25
CA HIS A 383 10.19 -27.56 27.80
C HIS A 383 11.43 -27.57 26.89
N SER A 384 11.91 -26.42 26.42
CA SER A 384 12.90 -26.39 25.35
C SER A 384 14.34 -26.52 25.86
N LYS A 385 14.99 -27.65 25.55
CA LYS A 385 16.47 -27.73 25.41
C LYS A 385 17.01 -26.78 24.31
N LEU A 386 16.12 -26.14 23.54
CA LEU A 386 16.34 -25.10 22.51
C LEU A 386 16.18 -23.66 23.07
N SER A 387 16.40 -23.48 24.37
CA SER A 387 15.89 -22.35 25.16
C SER A 387 16.26 -20.97 24.62
N GLU A 388 17.48 -20.77 24.11
CA GLU A 388 17.96 -19.41 23.84
C GLU A 388 17.25 -18.72 22.67
N SER A 389 16.99 -19.42 21.56
CA SER A 389 16.27 -18.86 20.40
C SER A 389 14.79 -18.59 20.72
N VAL A 390 14.13 -19.49 21.43
CA VAL A 390 12.71 -19.30 21.84
C VAL A 390 12.61 -18.15 22.85
N ASN A 391 13.54 -18.08 23.80
CA ASN A 391 13.61 -16.99 24.78
C ASN A 391 13.92 -15.64 24.12
N LEU A 392 14.77 -15.61 23.09
CA LEU A 392 15.04 -14.40 22.30
C LEU A 392 13.81 -13.90 21.55
N HIS A 393 13.05 -14.78 20.91
CA HIS A 393 11.81 -14.40 20.21
C HIS A 393 10.73 -13.92 21.19
N PHE A 394 10.60 -14.59 22.33
CA PHE A 394 9.65 -14.19 23.37
C PHE A 394 10.03 -12.87 24.03
N LEU A 395 11.33 -12.64 24.29
CA LEU A 395 11.82 -11.37 24.80
C LEU A 395 11.63 -10.24 23.77
N GLY A 396 11.88 -10.50 22.49
CA GLY A 396 11.59 -9.55 21.41
C GLY A 396 10.10 -9.19 21.32
N LEU A 397 9.20 -10.13 21.65
CA LEU A 397 7.77 -9.85 21.80
C LEU A 397 7.49 -8.91 22.98
N LEU A 398 8.09 -9.14 24.15
CA LEU A 398 7.94 -8.23 25.30
C LEU A 398 8.47 -6.83 24.99
N GLU A 399 9.62 -6.73 24.34
CA GLU A 399 10.23 -5.46 23.95
C GLU A 399 9.36 -4.71 22.93
N SER A 400 8.81 -5.41 21.93
CA SER A 400 7.86 -4.83 20.98
C SER A 400 6.61 -4.29 21.68
N LEU A 401 6.01 -5.08 22.58
CA LEU A 401 4.83 -4.64 23.35
C LEU A 401 5.16 -3.44 24.26
N LYS A 402 6.37 -3.40 24.83
CA LYS A 402 6.83 -2.27 25.64
C LYS A 402 6.98 -1.02 24.78
N GLU A 403 7.63 -1.14 23.62
CA GLU A 403 7.87 -0.03 22.70
C GLU A 403 6.59 0.60 22.17
N THR A 404 5.58 -0.23 21.87
CA THR A 404 4.24 0.23 21.47
C THR A 404 3.36 0.68 22.64
N ARG A 405 3.91 0.70 23.87
CA ARG A 405 3.22 1.07 25.11
C ARG A 405 1.95 0.25 25.36
N SER A 406 2.01 -1.05 25.05
CA SER A 406 0.90 -1.99 25.20
C SER A 406 0.43 -2.07 26.66
N THR A 407 -0.87 -1.85 26.86
CA THR A 407 -1.54 -1.97 28.17
C THR A 407 -1.64 -3.43 28.63
N ILE A 408 -1.67 -4.37 27.69
CA ILE A 408 -1.68 -5.80 27.97
C ILE A 408 -0.38 -6.24 28.62
N LEU A 409 0.77 -5.68 28.21
CA LEU A 409 2.05 -6.06 28.78
C LEU A 409 2.04 -5.90 30.30
N ALA A 410 1.49 -4.79 30.81
CA ALA A 410 1.35 -4.56 32.24
C ALA A 410 0.49 -5.61 32.95
N LYS A 411 -0.47 -6.22 32.25
CA LYS A 411 -1.38 -7.24 32.78
C LYS A 411 -0.81 -8.66 32.68
N LEU A 412 -0.08 -8.99 31.61
CA LEU A 412 0.48 -10.33 31.37
C LEU A 412 1.86 -10.53 31.99
N LEU A 413 2.66 -9.47 32.11
CA LEU A 413 4.02 -9.55 32.64
C LEU A 413 4.08 -10.10 34.08
N PRO A 414 3.17 -9.76 35.01
CA PRO A 414 3.13 -10.38 36.34
C PRO A 414 2.86 -11.89 36.29
N LEU A 415 2.05 -12.36 35.33
CA LEU A 415 1.72 -13.78 35.17
C LEU A 415 2.90 -14.58 34.60
N TRP A 416 3.69 -13.97 33.73
CA TRP A 416 4.83 -14.63 33.08
C TRP A 416 6.11 -14.56 33.92
N THR A 417 6.24 -13.54 34.77
CA THR A 417 7.43 -13.28 35.59
C THR A 417 7.91 -14.50 36.39
N PRO A 418 7.04 -15.22 37.13
CA PRO A 418 7.43 -16.40 37.89
C PRO A 418 8.03 -17.51 37.01
N VAL A 419 7.39 -17.81 35.88
CA VAL A 419 7.80 -18.87 34.94
C VAL A 419 9.15 -18.55 34.29
N LEU A 420 9.37 -17.28 33.93
CA LEU A 420 10.63 -16.80 33.36
C LEU A 420 11.77 -16.73 34.37
N SER A 421 11.46 -16.60 35.66
CA SER A 421 12.46 -16.63 36.73
C SER A 421 12.80 -18.03 37.22
N SER A 422 11.87 -18.99 37.13
CA SER A 422 12.04 -20.31 37.75
C SER A 422 12.53 -21.40 36.80
N ASN A 423 12.20 -21.32 35.49
CA ASN A 423 12.33 -22.47 34.58
C ASN A 423 13.35 -22.27 33.44
N THR A 424 14.03 -21.12 33.34
CA THR A 424 14.95 -20.84 32.23
C THR A 424 16.33 -20.43 32.72
N GLN A 425 17.37 -21.19 32.38
CA GLN A 425 18.75 -20.70 32.46
C GLN A 425 18.95 -19.63 31.37
N LEU A 426 18.62 -18.38 31.70
CA LEU A 426 18.80 -17.24 30.82
C LEU A 426 20.26 -16.75 30.90
N SER A 427 20.86 -16.44 29.75
CA SER A 427 22.14 -15.73 29.70
C SER A 427 22.03 -14.37 30.40
N GLY A 428 23.13 -13.88 30.99
CA GLY A 428 23.15 -12.59 31.71
C GLY A 428 22.61 -11.43 30.87
N THR A 429 22.86 -11.44 29.55
CA THR A 429 22.33 -10.44 28.60
C THR A 429 20.81 -10.50 28.48
N LEU A 430 20.21 -11.69 28.49
CA LEU A 430 18.75 -11.87 28.42
C LEU A 430 18.09 -11.44 29.73
N HIS A 431 18.74 -11.69 30.87
CA HIS A 431 18.28 -11.22 32.16
C HIS A 431 18.20 -9.69 32.24
N VAL A 432 19.22 -8.97 31.77
CA VAL A 432 19.23 -7.50 31.75
C VAL A 432 18.10 -6.95 30.87
N ARG A 433 17.92 -7.52 29.67
CA ARG A 433 16.84 -7.10 28.76
C ARG A 433 15.45 -7.38 29.33
N LEU A 434 15.24 -8.54 29.97
CA LEU A 434 13.99 -8.85 30.65
C LEU A 434 13.74 -7.91 31.84
N GLN A 435 14.78 -7.58 32.59
CA GLN A 435 14.70 -6.63 33.70
C GLN A 435 14.31 -5.23 33.20
N ASN A 436 14.88 -4.77 32.08
CA ASN A 436 14.46 -3.53 31.43
C ASN A 436 12.97 -3.54 31.04
N CYS A 437 12.41 -4.69 30.67
CA CYS A 437 10.97 -4.81 30.40
C CYS A 437 10.12 -4.73 31.68
N ARG A 438 10.64 -5.24 32.81
CA ARG A 438 9.98 -5.19 34.13
C ARG A 438 10.01 -3.80 34.76
N ASP A 439 11.11 -3.07 34.59
CA ASP A 439 11.30 -1.75 35.18
C ASP A 439 10.56 -0.63 34.42
N ALA A 440 9.83 -0.98 33.37
CA ALA A 440 9.05 -0.04 32.58
C ALA A 440 7.80 0.42 33.35
N VAL A 441 7.90 1.55 34.05
CA VAL A 441 6.72 2.25 34.58
C VAL A 441 6.04 2.99 33.42
N PRO A 442 4.78 2.70 33.07
CA PRO A 442 4.07 3.49 32.07
C PRO A 442 3.86 4.90 32.61
N ASN A 443 4.53 5.89 32.02
CA ASN A 443 4.33 7.29 32.36
C ASN A 443 2.97 7.73 31.77
N ILE A 444 1.99 8.02 32.63
CA ILE A 444 0.59 8.23 32.24
C ILE A 444 0.40 9.56 31.51
N GLU A 445 1.37 10.48 31.55
CA GLU A 445 1.19 11.88 31.13
C GLU A 445 1.68 12.23 29.71
N GLU A 446 2.38 11.35 28.98
CA GLU A 446 2.87 11.62 27.60
C GLU A 446 1.93 11.09 26.52
N GLN A 447 0.70 11.62 26.42
CA GLN A 447 -0.41 10.73 26.06
C GLN A 447 -0.66 10.40 24.57
N ASP A 448 -0.53 11.28 23.56
CA ASP A 448 -1.00 10.89 22.20
C ASP A 448 -0.02 11.07 21.04
N PHE A 449 0.71 12.19 20.97
CA PHE A 449 1.56 12.49 19.81
C PHE A 449 2.81 11.60 19.73
N HIS A 450 3.49 11.42 20.87
CA HIS A 450 4.66 10.56 20.96
C HIS A 450 4.32 9.07 20.77
N ALA A 451 3.10 8.66 21.10
CA ALA A 451 2.62 7.29 20.89
C ALA A 451 2.48 6.94 19.40
N SER A 452 1.92 7.86 18.59
CA SER A 452 1.83 7.69 17.13
C SER A 452 3.21 7.62 16.46
N GLU A 453 4.17 8.45 16.89
CA GLU A 453 5.52 8.44 16.34
C GLU A 453 6.28 7.16 16.72
N ALA A 454 6.17 6.70 17.97
CA ALA A 454 6.73 5.43 18.42
C ALA A 454 6.13 4.24 17.64
N LEU A 455 4.81 4.25 17.44
CA LEU A 455 4.11 3.25 16.63
C LEU A 455 4.61 3.24 15.18
N LEU A 456 4.77 4.41 14.54
CA LEU A 456 5.31 4.51 13.18
C LEU A 456 6.74 3.96 13.08
N LYS A 457 7.61 4.32 14.03
CA LYS A 457 8.99 3.81 14.09
C LYS A 457 9.01 2.29 14.26
N TRP A 458 8.17 1.75 15.13
CA TRP A 458 8.03 0.31 15.33
C TRP A 458 7.53 -0.39 14.05
N LEU A 459 6.48 0.14 13.41
CA LEU A 459 5.92 -0.39 12.17
C LEU A 459 6.96 -0.39 11.04
N GLN A 460 7.75 0.66 10.89
CA GLN A 460 8.81 0.74 9.86
C GLN A 460 9.86 -0.35 10.03
N ARG A 461 10.34 -0.57 11.27
CA ARG A 461 11.30 -1.66 11.53
C ARG A 461 10.68 -3.03 11.36
N LEU A 462 9.43 -3.21 11.80
CA LEU A 462 8.74 -4.48 11.68
C LEU A 462 8.46 -4.82 10.22
N GLN A 463 8.08 -3.83 9.40
CA GLN A 463 7.95 -3.98 7.95
C GLN A 463 9.27 -4.44 7.33
N PHE A 464 10.39 -3.82 7.72
CA PHE A 464 11.72 -4.23 7.26
C PHE A 464 12.03 -5.68 7.68
N LYS A 465 11.81 -6.02 8.96
CA LYS A 465 12.02 -7.37 9.50
C LYS A 465 11.17 -8.42 8.79
N MET A 466 9.87 -8.14 8.58
CA MET A 466 8.98 -9.00 7.81
C MET A 466 9.49 -9.23 6.40
N GLY A 467 9.98 -8.17 5.74
CA GLY A 467 10.61 -8.27 4.43
C GLY A 467 11.85 -9.18 4.42
N GLN A 468 12.73 -9.05 5.42
CA GLN A 468 13.92 -9.90 5.56
C GLN A 468 13.57 -11.37 5.82
N ILE A 469 12.60 -11.63 6.71
CA ILE A 469 12.12 -13.00 7.00
C ILE A 469 11.57 -13.64 5.73
N GLU A 470 10.76 -12.90 4.97
CA GLU A 470 10.16 -13.42 3.74
C GLU A 470 11.24 -13.72 2.68
N LEU A 471 12.22 -12.83 2.51
CA LEU A 471 13.36 -13.04 1.61
C LEU A 471 14.16 -14.29 2.02
N GLN A 472 14.50 -14.45 3.30
CA GLN A 472 15.18 -15.63 3.81
C GLN A 472 14.35 -16.91 3.60
N SER A 473 13.06 -16.86 3.90
CA SER A 473 12.15 -18.00 3.75
C SER A 473 12.09 -18.49 2.29
N SER A 474 12.11 -17.56 1.33
CA SER A 474 12.08 -17.87 -0.10
C SER A 474 13.32 -18.65 -0.55
N THR A 475 14.49 -18.35 0.01
CA THR A 475 15.75 -19.06 -0.28
C THR A 475 15.81 -20.44 0.41
N ALA A 476 15.22 -20.57 1.60
CA ALA A 476 15.20 -21.83 2.34
C ALA A 476 14.32 -22.90 1.68
N THR A 477 13.17 -22.52 1.09
CA THR A 477 12.28 -23.44 0.38
C THR A 477 12.92 -24.14 -0.83
N GLN A 478 13.96 -23.58 -1.44
CA GLN A 478 14.69 -24.23 -2.54
C GLN A 478 15.46 -25.48 -2.07
N PHE A 479 15.73 -25.61 -0.76
CA PHE A 479 16.43 -26.76 -0.19
C PHE A 479 15.50 -27.90 0.26
N TYR A 480 14.20 -27.66 0.37
CA TYR A 480 13.21 -28.65 0.80
C TYR A 480 12.35 -29.23 -0.34
N SER A 481 12.61 -28.82 -1.58
CA SER A 481 12.01 -29.41 -2.78
C SER A 481 12.86 -30.59 -3.32
N ILE A 482 12.97 -31.67 -2.53
CA ILE A 482 13.44 -32.99 -2.96
C ILE A 482 12.35 -34.01 -2.64
#